data_AF-A0A814HM26-F1
#
_entry.id   AF-A0A814HM26-F1
#
_cell.length_a   1.000
_cell.length_b   1.000
_cell.length_c   1.000
_cell.angle_alpha   90.00
_cell.angle_beta   90.00
_cell.angle_gamma   90.00
#
_symmetry.space_group_name_H-M   'P 1'
#
loop_
_entity.id
_entity.type
_entity.pdbx_description
1 polymer ?
#
loop_
_entity_poly.entity_id
_entity_poly.type
_entity_poly.pdbx_seq_one_letter_code
_entity_poly.pdbx_strand_id
1 'polypeptide(L)'
;AGKGLYAKSAINANAIVCIYKGRTLRTIDAIRQKDKTYLMRLGPQCYVDPSDDVTILGRYINDARNKRYQNVYFDKRPDENCAYVIAKRNIASGEEIYADYGRWYWLSKPATKLEQ
;
A
#
# COMPACT_ATOMS: atom_id res chain seq x y z
N ALA A 1 4.11 -13.95 6.98
CA ALA A 1 4.17 -12.96 5.87
C ALA A 1 3.28 -13.48 4.75
N GLY A 2 2.61 -12.58 4.01
CA GLY A 2 1.69 -12.94 2.92
C GLY A 2 2.37 -13.01 1.55
N LYS A 3 1.58 -12.90 0.48
CA LYS A 3 2.08 -12.73 -0.90
C LYS A 3 2.83 -11.39 -1.04
N GLY A 4 3.83 -11.33 -1.93
CA GLY A 4 4.58 -10.12 -2.29
C GLY A 4 4.34 -9.69 -3.75
N LEU A 5 4.68 -8.44 -4.07
CA LEU A 5 4.64 -7.90 -5.44
C LEU A 5 6.07 -7.77 -5.98
N TYR A 6 6.34 -8.34 -7.16
CA TYR A 6 7.68 -8.33 -7.78
C TYR A 6 7.64 -7.64 -9.14
N ALA A 7 8.71 -6.90 -9.46
CA ALA A 7 8.86 -6.26 -10.76
C ALA A 7 9.14 -7.32 -11.85
N LYS A 8 8.29 -7.39 -12.88
CA LYS A 8 8.50 -8.32 -14.01
C LYS A 8 9.61 -7.86 -14.96
N SER A 9 9.86 -6.56 -15.02
CA SER A 9 10.90 -5.91 -15.80
C SER A 9 11.47 -4.73 -15.01
N ALA A 10 12.58 -4.16 -15.45
CA ALA A 10 13.13 -2.96 -14.83
C ALA A 10 12.12 -1.80 -14.88
N ILE A 11 12.05 -1.02 -13.79
CA ILE A 11 11.19 0.16 -13.65
C ILE A 11 12.08 1.35 -13.32
N ASN A 12 11.90 2.45 -14.06
CA ASN A 12 12.67 3.66 -13.84
C ASN A 12 12.18 4.42 -12.60
N ALA A 13 13.09 5.18 -11.98
CA ALA A 13 12.74 6.13 -10.93
C ALA A 13 11.63 7.08 -11.41
N ASN A 14 10.72 7.44 -10.50
CA ASN A 14 9.54 8.29 -10.73
C ASN A 14 8.47 7.70 -11.66
N ALA A 15 8.64 6.49 -12.18
CA ALA A 15 7.60 5.83 -12.96
C ALA A 15 6.44 5.38 -12.06
N ILE A 16 5.23 5.38 -12.63
CA ILE A 16 4.06 4.75 -12.01
C ILE A 16 4.22 3.22 -12.14
N VAL A 17 4.35 2.54 -11.00
CA VAL A 17 4.45 1.07 -10.91
C VAL A 17 3.08 0.44 -11.09
N CYS A 18 2.08 0.95 -10.38
CA CYS A 18 0.68 0.54 -10.48
C CYS A 18 -0.23 1.58 -9.81
N ILE A 19 -1.54 1.37 -9.90
CA ILE A 19 -2.55 2.21 -9.26
C ILE A 19 -3.19 1.42 -8.11
N TYR A 20 -3.16 1.99 -6.91
CA TYR A 20 -3.88 1.50 -5.74
C TYR A 20 -5.28 2.11 -5.73
N LYS A 21 -6.28 1.31 -6.08
CA LYS A 21 -7.70 1.72 -6.14
C LYS A 21 -8.59 0.58 -5.66
N GLY A 22 -9.82 0.89 -5.29
CA GLY A 22 -10.78 -0.10 -4.84
C GLY A 22 -12.11 0.54 -4.46
N ARG A 23 -12.87 -0.11 -3.58
CA ARG A 23 -14.10 0.46 -3.02
C ARG A 23 -13.77 1.76 -2.31
N THR A 24 -14.44 2.85 -2.68
CA THR A 24 -14.30 4.14 -2.01
C THR A 24 -15.20 4.20 -0.79
N LEU A 25 -14.66 4.71 0.32
CA LEU A 25 -15.33 4.78 1.61
C LEU A 25 -15.20 6.17 2.21
N ARG A 26 -16.27 6.62 2.88
CA ARG A 26 -16.20 7.80 3.76
C ARG A 26 -15.67 7.40 5.12
N THR A 27 -15.34 8.40 5.95
CA THR A 27 -14.73 8.18 7.27
C THR A 27 -15.57 7.24 8.15
N ILE A 28 -16.89 7.42 8.19
CA ILE A 28 -17.76 6.60 9.03
C ILE A 28 -17.76 5.13 8.61
N ASP A 29 -17.74 4.87 7.30
CA ASP A 29 -17.75 3.52 6.75
C ASP A 29 -16.38 2.85 6.96
N ALA A 30 -15.30 3.60 6.74
CA ALA A 30 -13.93 3.19 7.01
C ALA A 30 -13.68 2.83 8.49
N ILE A 31 -14.27 3.59 9.44
CA ILE A 31 -14.16 3.30 10.88
C ILE A 31 -14.88 2.00 11.23
N ARG A 32 -16.09 1.80 10.70
CA ARG A 32 -16.95 0.62 10.94
C ARG A 32 -16.40 -0.67 10.32
N GLN A 33 -15.48 -0.56 9.37
CA GLN A 33 -14.87 -1.71 8.74
C GLN A 33 -14.09 -2.56 9.75
N LYS A 34 -14.40 -3.86 9.80
CA LYS A 34 -13.77 -4.82 10.71
C LYS A 34 -12.32 -5.12 10.29
N ASP A 35 -12.13 -5.49 9.03
CA ASP A 35 -10.81 -5.76 8.46
C ASP A 35 -10.26 -4.50 7.78
N LYS A 36 -9.18 -3.93 8.32
CA LYS A 36 -8.54 -2.73 7.78
C LYS A 36 -7.21 -3.04 7.09
N THR A 37 -6.97 -4.30 6.73
CA THR A 37 -5.69 -4.77 6.18
C THR A 37 -5.25 -3.97 4.96
N TYR A 38 -6.18 -3.69 4.04
CA TYR A 38 -5.94 -2.95 2.79
C TYR A 38 -6.58 -1.55 2.79
N LEU A 39 -7.10 -1.09 3.92
CA LEU A 39 -7.75 0.20 3.99
C LEU A 39 -6.71 1.33 3.93
N MET A 40 -6.76 2.14 2.88
CA MET A 40 -5.90 3.32 2.73
C MET A 40 -6.70 4.60 2.82
N ARG A 41 -6.28 5.51 3.72
CA ARG A 41 -6.77 6.88 3.71
C ARG A 41 -6.08 7.70 2.62
N LEU A 42 -6.85 8.21 1.67
CA LEU A 42 -6.36 9.11 0.63
C LEU A 42 -6.38 10.58 1.08
N GLY A 43 -7.44 10.98 1.79
CA GLY A 43 -7.63 12.37 2.23
C GLY A 43 -8.78 12.54 3.24
N PRO A 44 -9.24 13.76 3.49
CA PRO A 44 -10.46 14.02 4.26
C PRO A 44 -11.66 13.31 3.62
N GLN A 45 -12.40 12.52 4.40
CA GLN A 45 -13.58 11.77 3.94
C GLN A 45 -13.36 10.81 2.75
N CYS A 46 -12.11 10.52 2.38
CA CYS A 46 -11.79 9.69 1.22
C CYS A 46 -10.81 8.58 1.61
N TYR A 47 -11.29 7.36 1.51
CA TYR A 47 -10.57 6.11 1.75
C TYR A 47 -10.80 5.17 0.57
N VAL A 48 -9.83 4.31 0.30
CA VAL A 48 -9.97 3.23 -0.66
C VAL A 48 -9.60 1.89 -0.05
N ASP A 49 -10.31 0.87 -0.47
CA ASP A 49 -10.13 -0.50 -0.02
C ASP A 49 -10.25 -1.50 -1.19
N PRO A 50 -9.13 -2.11 -1.63
CA PRO A 50 -9.12 -3.14 -2.68
C PRO A 50 -9.37 -4.56 -2.16
N SER A 51 -9.87 -4.75 -0.92
CA SER A 51 -10.03 -6.09 -0.32
C SER A 51 -10.74 -7.10 -1.23
N ASP A 52 -11.79 -6.65 -1.92
CA ASP A 52 -12.65 -7.47 -2.77
C ASP A 52 -12.09 -7.68 -4.19
N ASP A 53 -11.05 -6.94 -4.59
CA ASP A 53 -10.44 -7.02 -5.92
C ASP A 53 -9.00 -7.55 -5.83
N VAL A 54 -8.83 -8.82 -6.19
CA VAL A 54 -7.53 -9.51 -6.17
C VAL A 54 -6.60 -9.11 -7.31
N THR A 55 -7.11 -8.37 -8.30
CA THR A 55 -6.34 -7.90 -9.47
C THR A 55 -5.56 -6.62 -9.18
N ILE A 56 -5.90 -5.91 -8.10
CA ILE A 56 -5.19 -4.70 -7.67
C ILE A 56 -3.82 -5.06 -7.10
N LEU A 57 -2.80 -5.02 -7.96
CA LEU A 57 -1.42 -5.40 -7.61
C LEU A 57 -0.90 -4.70 -6.36
N GLY A 58 -1.23 -3.42 -6.18
CA GLY A 58 -0.80 -2.62 -5.04
C GLY A 58 -1.18 -3.20 -3.68
N ARG A 59 -2.21 -4.06 -3.60
CA ARG A 59 -2.60 -4.73 -2.34
C ARG A 59 -1.54 -5.71 -1.83
N TYR A 60 -0.64 -6.18 -2.69
CA TYR A 60 0.41 -7.14 -2.33
C TYR A 60 1.76 -6.48 -2.05
N ILE A 61 1.84 -5.15 -2.13
CA ILE A 61 3.05 -4.40 -1.75
C ILE A 61 3.20 -4.52 -0.25
N ASN A 62 4.32 -5.05 0.23
CA ASN A 62 4.60 -5.18 1.65
C ASN A 62 5.25 -3.89 2.20
N ASP A 63 5.19 -3.71 3.51
CA ASP A 63 6.03 -2.74 4.19
C ASP A 63 7.42 -3.34 4.43
N ALA A 64 8.44 -2.57 4.05
CA ALA A 64 9.83 -3.02 4.14
C ALA A 64 10.33 -3.25 5.59
N ARG A 65 9.64 -2.69 6.60
CA ARG A 65 10.00 -2.55 8.04
C ARG A 65 11.28 -1.78 8.30
N ASN A 66 12.28 -1.91 7.43
CA ASN A 66 13.49 -1.12 7.37
C ASN A 66 13.41 -0.18 6.16
N LYS A 67 13.49 1.13 6.44
CA LYS A 67 13.38 2.20 5.45
C LYS A 67 14.35 2.06 4.27
N ARG A 68 15.50 1.41 4.45
CA ARG A 68 16.50 1.21 3.38
C ARG A 68 16.00 0.34 2.22
N TYR A 69 15.02 -0.53 2.47
CA TYR A 69 14.48 -1.43 1.45
C TYR A 69 13.22 -0.89 0.74
N GLN A 70 12.69 0.26 1.18
CA GLN A 70 11.55 0.89 0.53
C GLN A 70 11.96 1.43 -0.84
N ASN A 71 11.33 0.95 -1.90
CA ASN A 71 11.61 1.37 -3.28
C ASN A 71 10.43 2.06 -3.95
N VAL A 72 9.27 2.15 -3.30
CA VAL A 72 8.11 2.93 -3.77
C VAL A 72 7.51 3.83 -2.69
N TYR A 73 6.67 4.78 -3.09
CA TYR A 73 5.76 5.53 -2.23
C TYR A 73 4.37 5.64 -2.85
N PHE A 74 3.38 5.95 -2.01
CA PHE A 74 2.01 6.22 -2.45
C PHE A 74 1.81 7.72 -2.62
N ASP A 75 1.54 8.13 -3.85
CA ASP A 75 1.09 9.47 -4.20
C ASP A 75 -0.45 9.50 -4.20
N LYS A 76 -1.04 10.07 -3.16
CA LYS A 76 -2.49 9.99 -2.90
C LYS A 76 -3.24 11.02 -3.73
N ARG A 77 -4.21 10.54 -4.49
CA ARG A 77 -5.07 11.33 -5.39
C ARG A 77 -6.52 11.21 -4.93
N PRO A 78 -6.93 11.92 -3.84
CA PRO A 78 -8.28 11.80 -3.30
C PRO A 78 -9.36 12.20 -4.31
N ASP A 79 -9.10 13.19 -5.17
CA ASP A 79 -10.03 13.62 -6.23
C ASP A 79 -10.21 12.55 -7.33
N GLU A 80 -9.23 11.66 -7.48
CA GLU A 80 -9.27 10.53 -8.41
C GLU A 80 -9.66 9.21 -7.73
N ASN A 81 -9.94 9.23 -6.42
CA ASN A 81 -10.21 8.05 -5.58
C ASN A 81 -9.16 6.94 -5.76
N CYS A 82 -7.89 7.30 -5.84
CA CYS A 82 -6.80 6.33 -5.91
C CYS A 82 -5.50 6.86 -5.28
N ALA A 83 -4.49 6.00 -5.22
CA ALA A 83 -3.10 6.41 -5.04
C ALA A 83 -2.24 5.81 -6.13
N TYR A 84 -1.35 6.60 -6.71
CA TYR A 84 -0.33 6.09 -7.61
C TYR A 84 0.83 5.51 -6.79
N VAL A 85 1.30 4.34 -7.17
CA VAL A 85 2.50 3.74 -6.60
C VAL A 85 3.67 4.19 -7.45
N ILE A 86 4.52 5.06 -6.90
CA ILE A 86 5.62 5.68 -7.64
C ILE A 86 6.95 5.11 -7.19
N ALA A 87 7.82 4.76 -8.14
CA ALA A 87 9.18 4.30 -7.85
C ALA A 87 10.06 5.43 -7.30
N LYS A 88 10.72 5.19 -6.15
CA LYS A 88 11.67 6.13 -5.51
C LYS A 88 13.04 6.14 -6.21
N ARG A 89 13.37 5.05 -6.89
CA ARG A 89 14.62 4.81 -7.60
C ARG A 89 14.36 3.81 -8.73
N ASN A 90 15.38 3.54 -9.54
CA ASN A 90 15.32 2.41 -10.47
C ASN A 90 15.13 1.10 -9.68
N ILE A 91 14.22 0.25 -10.15
CA ILE A 91 13.89 -1.05 -9.58
C ILE A 91 14.28 -2.11 -10.61
N ALA A 92 15.10 -3.08 -10.21
CA ALA A 92 15.54 -4.12 -11.11
C ALA A 92 14.43 -5.14 -11.41
N SER A 93 14.54 -5.83 -12.54
CA SER A 93 13.68 -7.00 -12.80
C SER A 93 13.87 -8.05 -11.70
N GLY A 94 12.77 -8.61 -11.20
CA GLY A 94 12.74 -9.59 -10.11
C GLY A 94 12.81 -9.00 -8.71
N GLU A 95 13.03 -7.68 -8.56
CA GLU A 95 13.05 -7.03 -7.25
C GLU A 95 11.64 -6.95 -6.65
N GLU A 96 11.50 -7.19 -5.34
CA GLU A 96 10.24 -7.01 -4.63
C GLU A 96 9.94 -5.53 -4.40
N ILE A 97 8.66 -5.16 -4.53
CA ILE A 97 8.16 -3.81 -4.31
C ILE A 97 7.79 -3.64 -2.84
N TYR A 98 8.43 -2.67 -2.18
CA TYR A 98 8.21 -2.34 -0.78
C TYR A 98 7.88 -0.87 -0.58
N ALA A 99 6.84 -0.61 0.21
CA ALA A 99 6.41 0.73 0.62
C ALA A 99 6.67 0.99 2.12
N ASP A 100 6.36 2.21 2.53
CA ASP A 100 6.20 2.59 3.94
C ASP A 100 4.71 2.66 4.26
N TYR A 101 4.20 1.85 5.19
CA TYR A 101 2.82 2.00 5.65
C TYR A 101 2.67 3.14 6.67
N GLY A 102 3.78 3.62 7.22
CA GLY A 102 3.83 4.63 8.25
C GLY A 102 3.63 4.07 9.65
N ARG A 103 4.23 4.76 10.62
CA ARG A 103 4.21 4.38 12.05
C ARG A 103 2.79 4.13 12.59
N TRP A 104 1.83 4.96 12.20
CA TRP A 104 0.47 4.88 12.70
C TRP A 104 -0.27 3.61 12.27
N TYR A 105 0.03 3.08 11.08
CA TYR A 105 -0.51 1.80 10.65
C TYR A 105 -0.10 0.70 11.63
N TRP A 106 1.18 0.66 12.02
CA TRP A 106 1.71 -0.33 12.95
C TRP A 106 1.21 -0.16 14.38
N LEU A 107 1.08 1.08 14.86
CA LEU A 107 0.50 1.36 16.18
C LEU A 107 -0.99 1.03 16.29
N SER A 108 -1.71 1.01 15.16
CA SER A 108 -3.13 0.66 15.14
C SER A 108 -3.40 -0.85 15.23
N LYS A 109 -2.36 -1.69 15.08
CA LYS A 109 -2.49 -3.14 15.26
C LYS A 109 -2.25 -3.52 16.73
N PRO A 110 -3.01 -4.46 17.29
CA PRO A 110 -2.73 -5.00 18.61
C PRO A 110 -1.31 -5.59 18.62
N ALA A 111 -0.55 -5.37 19.69
CA ALA A 111 0.79 -5.89 19.83
C ALA A 111 0.78 -7.40 19.62
N THR A 112 1.41 -7.87 18.54
CA THR A 112 1.69 -9.29 18.37
C THR A 112 2.64 -9.70 19.48
N LYS A 113 2.20 -10.63 20.35
CA LYS A 113 3.11 -11.34 21.26
C LYS A 113 4.22 -11.94 20.40
N LEU A 114 5.45 -11.49 20.61
CA LEU A 114 6.63 -12.17 20.11
C LEU A 114 6.70 -13.50 20.88
N GLU A 115 6.41 -14.61 20.21
CA GLU A 115 6.86 -15.91 20.69
C GLU A 115 8.39 -15.91 20.61
N GLN A 116 9.00 -16.16 21.77
CA GLN A 116 10.45 -16.20 22.00
C GLN A 116 11.06 -17.47 21.42
#